data_AF-A0A0S2W1M0-F1
#
_entry.id   AF-A0A0S2W1M0-F1
#
_cell.length_a   1.000
_cell.length_b   1.000
_cell.length_c   1.000
_cell.angle_alpha   90.00
_cell.angle_beta   90.00
_cell.angle_gamma   90.00
#
_symmetry.space_group_name_H-M   'P 1'
#
loop_
_entity.id
_entity.type
_entity.pdbx_description
1 polymer ?
#
loop_
_entity_poly.entity_id
_entity_poly.type
_entity_poly.pdbx_seq_one_letter_code
_entity_poly.pdbx_strand_id
1 'polypeptide(L)' 'MTQAQVASLLGIDQRVYSNYETGKREIPLRHLIVLADYYHVTVDYLLGRDTKNL' A
#
# COMPACT_ATOMS: atom_id res chain seq x y z
N MET A 1 7.92 -4.97 -9.21
CA MET A 1 6.84 -4.00 -9.53
C MET A 1 7.35 -2.59 -9.25
N THR A 2 7.05 -1.61 -10.11
CA THR A 2 7.48 -0.21 -9.93
C THR A 2 6.39 0.62 -9.25
N GLN A 3 6.75 1.76 -8.65
CA GLN A 3 5.77 2.70 -8.07
C GLN A 3 4.69 3.14 -9.06
N ALA A 4 5.05 3.32 -10.34
CA ALA A 4 4.09 3.70 -11.38
C ALA A 4 3.07 2.59 -11.66
N GLN A 5 3.49 1.32 -11.61
CA GLN A 5 2.58 0.18 -11.75
C GLN A 5 1.59 0.09 -10.58
N VAL A 6 2.06 0.29 -9.34
CA VAL A 6 1.17 0.30 -8.16
C VAL A 6 0.23 1.50 -8.18
N ALA A 7 0.71 2.67 -8.56
CA ALA A 7 -0.13 3.85 -8.70
C ALA A 7 -1.22 3.63 -9.76
N SER A 8 -0.88 2.99 -10.89
CA SER A 8 -1.85 2.61 -11.92
C SER A 8 -2.87 1.58 -11.41
N LEU A 9 -2.44 0.58 -10.64
CA LEU A 9 -3.34 -0.38 -9.98
C LEU A 9 -4.35 0.33 -9.07
N LEU A 10 -3.90 1.37 -8.36
CA LEU A 10 -4.73 2.14 -7.43
C LEU A 10 -5.52 3.27 -8.09
N GLY A 11 -5.31 3.53 -9.38
CA GLY A 11 -5.95 4.65 -10.10
C GLY A 11 -5.51 6.03 -9.59
N ILE A 12 -4.25 6.17 -9.17
CA ILE A 12 -3.68 7.41 -8.64
C ILE A 12 -2.39 7.78 -9.37
N ASP A 13 -1.95 9.03 -9.19
CA ASP A 13 -0.64 9.47 -9.69
C ASP A 13 0.52 8.84 -8.90
N GLN A 14 1.64 8.56 -9.58
CA GLN A 14 2.84 7.95 -8.97
C GLN A 14 3.33 8.77 -7.76
N ARG A 15 3.29 10.10 -7.81
CA ARG A 15 3.71 10.96 -6.70
C ARG A 15 2.82 10.78 -5.49
N VAL A 16 1.52 10.53 -5.68
CA VAL A 16 0.59 10.24 -4.57
C VAL A 16 0.99 8.93 -3.90
N TYR A 17 1.27 7.89 -4.68
CA TYR A 17 1.75 6.61 -4.13
C TYR A 17 3.10 6.76 -3.41
N SER A 18 4.05 7.52 -3.97
CA SER A 18 5.33 7.83 -3.33
C SER A 18 5.16 8.57 -1.98
N ASN A 19 4.15 9.44 -1.86
CA ASN A 19 3.84 10.08 -0.58
C ASN A 19 3.31 9.10 0.47
N TYR A 20 2.64 8.01 0.06
CA TYR A 20 2.26 6.93 0.98
C TYR A 20 3.49 6.18 1.48
N GLU A 21 4.38 5.75 0.58
CA GLU A 21 5.59 5.00 0.95
C GLU A 21 6.57 5.79 1.83
N THR A 22 6.58 7.12 1.68
CA THR A 22 7.44 8.02 2.47
C THR A 22 6.78 8.58 3.73
N GLY A 23 5.53 8.18 4.03
CA GLY A 23 4.78 8.65 5.20
C GLY A 23 4.38 10.13 5.15
N LYS A 24 4.54 10.80 4.01
CA LYS A 24 4.10 12.20 3.82
C LYS A 24 2.57 12.33 3.77
N ARG A 25 1.88 11.23 3.45
CA ARG A 25 0.43 11.13 3.42
C ARG A 25 0.01 9.75 3.89
N GLU A 26 -1.04 9.68 4.70
CA GLU A 26 -1.68 8.42 5.06
C GLU A 26 -2.36 7.77 3.85
N ILE A 27 -2.22 6.44 3.75
CA ILE A 27 -2.89 5.67 2.70
C ILE A 27 -4.38 5.48 3.06
N PRO A 28 -5.33 5.83 2.17
CA PRO A 28 -6.73 5.54 2.39
C PRO A 28 -7.01 4.03 2.49
N LEU A 29 -7.91 3.63 3.39
CA LEU A 29 -8.25 2.21 3.65
C LEU A 29 -8.61 1.44 2.38
N ARG A 30 -9.36 2.05 1.46
CA ARG A 30 -9.73 1.40 0.17
C ARG A 30 -8.51 0.96 -0.65
N HIS A 31 -7.43 1.75 -0.64
CA HIS A 31 -6.22 1.42 -1.39
C HIS A 31 -5.45 0.33 -0.67
N LEU A 32 -5.45 0.34 0.67
CA LEU A 32 -4.86 -0.71 1.48
C LEU A 32 -5.53 -2.08 1.24
N ILE A 33 -6.86 -2.11 1.11
CA ILE A 33 -7.62 -3.32 0.75
C ILE A 33 -7.22 -3.82 -0.65
N VAL A 34 -7.19 -2.93 -1.65
CA VAL A 34 -6.79 -3.29 -3.02
C VAL A 34 -5.37 -3.87 -3.06
N LEU A 35 -4.43 -3.30 -2.30
CA LEU A 35 -3.07 -3.83 -2.21
C LEU A 35 -3.06 -5.21 -1.55
N ALA A 36 -3.82 -5.40 -0.47
CA ALA A 36 -3.90 -6.69 0.22
C ALA A 36 -4.43 -7.79 -0.71
N ASP A 37 -5.51 -7.51 -1.43
CA ASP A 37 -6.10 -8.43 -2.41
C ASP A 37 -5.13 -8.74 -3.56
N TYR A 38 -4.47 -7.72 -4.10
CA TYR A 38 -3.52 -7.85 -5.22
C TYR A 38 -2.28 -8.66 -4.86
N TYR A 39 -1.71 -8.44 -3.67
CA TYR A 39 -0.53 -9.16 -3.20
C TYR A 39 -0.86 -10.50 -2.52
N HIS A 40 -2.15 -10.82 -2.36
CA HIS A 40 -2.62 -12.02 -1.65
C HIS A 40 -2.08 -12.10 -0.21
N VAL A 41 -2.14 -10.98 0.51
CA VAL A 41 -1.72 -10.85 1.91
C VAL A 41 -2.83 -10.22 2.73
N THR A 42 -2.69 -10.22 4.05
CA THR A 42 -3.63 -9.51 4.93
C THR A 42 -3.32 -8.02 4.98
N VAL A 43 -4.32 -7.21 5.34
CA VAL A 43 -4.09 -5.79 5.67
C VAL A 43 -3.12 -5.65 6.85
N ASP A 44 -3.19 -6.56 7.83
CA ASP A 44 -2.27 -6.59 8.96
C ASP A 44 -0.81 -6.80 8.51
N TYR A 45 -0.55 -7.64 7.50
CA TYR A 45 0.78 -7.79 6.91
C TYR A 45 1.29 -6.47 6.32
N LEU A 46 0.45 -5.75 5.55
CA LEU A 46 0.83 -4.45 4.97
C LEU A 46 1.08 -3.38 6.04
N LEU A 47 0.42 -3.48 7.19
CA LEU A 47 0.63 -2.61 8.35
C LEU A 47 1.78 -3.07 9.26
N GLY A 48 2.49 -4.15 8.91
CA GLY A 48 3.59 -4.69 9.71
C GLY A 48 3.15 -5.37 11.01
N ARG A 49 1.89 -5.81 11.11
CA ARG A 49 1.29 -6.43 12.30
C ARG A 49 1.32 -7.96 12.30
N ASP A 50 1.61 -8.59 11.16
CA ASP A 50 1.68 -10.05 11.00
C ASP A 50 3.02 -10.62 11.52
N THR A 51 4.11 -9.88 11.33
CA THR A 51 5.42 -10.22 11.91
C THR A 51 5.59 -9.55 13.27
N LYS A 52 5.11 -10.21 14.32
CA LYS A 52 5.57 -9.86 15.67
C LYS A 52 7.06 -10.17 15.81
N ASN A 53 7.88 -9.11 15.85
CA ASN A 53 8.95 -9.01 16.85
C ASN A 53 8.28 -8.61 18.19
N LEU A 54 7.61 -9.57 18.83
CA LEU A 54 7.23 -9.54 20.25
C LEU A 54 7.73 -10.83 20.88
#